data_AF-A0A6I2TWJ0-F1
#
_entry.id   AF-A0A6I2TWJ0-F1
#
_cell.length_a   1.000
_cell.length_b   1.000
_cell.length_c   1.000
_cell.angle_alpha   90.00
_cell.angle_beta   90.00
_cell.angle_gamma   90.00
#
_symmetry.space_group_name_H-M   'P 1'
#
loop_
_entity.id
_entity.type
_entity.pdbx_description
1 polymer ?
#
loop_
_entity_poly.entity_id
_entity_poly.type
_entity_poly.pdbx_seq_one_letter_code
_entity_poly.pdbx_strand_id
1 'polypeptide(L)'
;MLKKLLLSLFCAILSAFSYAYDFEVDGITYNIKSLSDRTVYVSGITTSGDIVIPESVSYNNYVFSVDSLGSLFDCIKTKSIRFSKKINTNGDVLYGCGTAYFYVDPDNPYMTAVDGILYSKDMSRLICYPPSKTGSDFTIPNSVTSIDDYSFGANKYLRKLIFNDNIEELPEYFLYGTDRSGGVTYLKLSNKIKIIHGCCLYRMNSIKTLILPKDLEEVEKDRNWGYYGLPTSPTEITIYNSKIVNYTYALAKTTHVFSRFSNLVNLHICDESPVALDEGVFTDGNYFTINLYVPKGSKSSYQTTEGWKNFYNIIEEDPENKDSENKENCATPTISYEDGEITFYSETPNATFHYEISSGDMGAGVSTTNTSVSLSGEYKISVYATAVGYNASEITTATLQWTEGKLEEKKQPSTPSLDGHEYVDLGLPSGKLWATTNLDCPTPESYGGYFMYGNMNSYATSEWGTNWEIPTKEDYEELLRYCTWTWSSIGVFNGYTVTGENGNSLFLPAAGCVLMGGSSQGANSQIYYWTKTASSTMANMAYMLSGNSSSINANIAYNTSITYAPVRLVVKNTTNAIEQTVNVQTIEKNVAIYDINGIKQVKQKKGINLMKMSNGTTKKIIIK
;
A
#
# COMPACT_ATOMS: atom_id res chain seq x y z
N MET A 1 10.00 -68.97 -17.23
CA MET A 1 10.26 -68.75 -15.79
C MET A 1 11.46 -67.81 -15.59
N LEU A 2 11.44 -66.63 -16.23
CA LEU A 2 12.50 -65.59 -16.10
C LEU A 2 11.99 -64.18 -16.50
N LYS A 3 10.73 -63.85 -16.16
CA LYS A 3 10.14 -62.51 -16.39
C LYS A 3 9.35 -61.97 -15.18
N LYS A 4 9.42 -62.63 -14.02
CA LYS A 4 8.78 -62.19 -12.76
C LYS A 4 9.78 -61.92 -11.63
N LEU A 5 11.08 -61.83 -11.93
CA LEU A 5 12.15 -61.67 -10.94
C LEU A 5 12.97 -60.38 -11.10
N LEU A 6 12.40 -59.36 -11.75
CA LEU A 6 13.03 -58.04 -11.94
C LEU A 6 12.19 -56.88 -11.34
N LEU A 7 11.06 -57.18 -10.70
CA LEU A 7 10.18 -56.17 -10.08
C LEU A 7 10.22 -56.19 -8.53
N SER A 8 11.10 -56.99 -7.92
CA SER A 8 11.17 -57.15 -6.46
C SER A 8 12.56 -56.87 -5.88
N LEU A 9 13.44 -56.16 -6.61
CA LEU A 9 14.82 -55.88 -6.18
C LEU A 9 15.16 -54.39 -6.10
N PHE A 10 14.16 -53.54 -5.82
CA PHE A 10 14.36 -52.09 -5.59
C PHE A 10 13.72 -51.58 -4.29
N CYS A 11 13.50 -52.46 -3.31
CA CYS A 11 12.92 -52.10 -2.00
C CYS A 11 13.81 -52.44 -0.79
N ALA A 12 15.13 -52.58 -0.96
CA ALA A 12 15.99 -52.95 0.16
C ALA A 12 17.34 -52.25 0.16
N ILE A 13 17.34 -50.94 0.38
CA ILE A 13 18.42 -50.26 1.12
C ILE A 13 17.74 -49.24 2.03
N LEU A 14 17.50 -49.65 3.28
CA LEU A 14 17.01 -48.82 4.37
C LEU A 14 18.18 -48.53 5.28
N SER A 15 18.66 -47.28 5.26
CA SER A 15 19.25 -46.68 6.45
C SER A 15 19.14 -45.15 6.37
N ALA A 16 18.33 -44.62 7.29
CA ALA A 16 18.16 -43.23 7.71
C ALA A 16 17.33 -42.29 6.81
N PHE A 17 16.16 -41.93 7.35
CA PHE A 17 15.17 -40.94 6.89
C PHE A 17 14.40 -41.32 5.60
N SER A 18 13.22 -41.91 5.76
CA SER A 18 12.23 -42.00 4.69
C SER A 18 11.68 -40.60 4.41
N TYR A 19 12.17 -39.94 3.37
CA TYR A 19 11.50 -38.74 2.87
C TYR A 19 10.30 -39.14 2.03
N ALA A 20 9.13 -38.54 2.29
CA ALA A 20 7.85 -38.87 1.64
C ALA A 20 7.70 -38.18 0.25
N TYR A 21 8.72 -38.32 -0.61
CA TYR A 21 8.70 -37.82 -1.98
C TYR A 21 9.22 -38.84 -2.99
N ASP A 22 8.73 -38.79 -4.24
CA ASP A 22 9.16 -39.70 -5.31
C ASP A 22 10.52 -39.31 -5.91
N PHE A 23 10.74 -38.01 -6.16
CA PHE A 23 12.02 -37.50 -6.65
C PHE A 23 12.26 -36.03 -6.29
N GLU A 24 13.52 -35.58 -6.40
CA GLU A 24 13.95 -34.21 -6.10
C GLU A 24 14.76 -33.66 -7.28
N VAL A 25 14.47 -32.42 -7.67
CA VAL A 25 15.21 -31.67 -8.70
C VAL A 25 15.39 -30.23 -8.22
N ASP A 26 16.63 -29.74 -8.26
CA ASP A 26 17.00 -28.36 -7.86
C ASP A 26 16.50 -27.96 -6.46
N GLY A 27 16.45 -28.92 -5.53
CA GLY A 27 16.02 -28.70 -4.15
C GLY A 27 14.51 -28.50 -3.98
N ILE A 28 13.72 -28.94 -4.97
CA ILE A 28 12.26 -29.06 -4.89
C ILE A 28 11.93 -30.55 -4.98
N THR A 29 11.11 -31.03 -4.05
CA THR A 29 10.66 -32.43 -4.01
C THR A 29 9.30 -32.57 -4.67
N TYR A 30 9.09 -33.68 -5.38
CA TYR A 30 7.90 -33.93 -6.18
C TYR A 30 7.32 -35.32 -5.91
N ASN A 31 6.00 -35.43 -6.02
CA ASN A 31 5.26 -36.69 -6.03
C ASN A 31 4.47 -36.83 -7.33
N ILE A 32 4.51 -38.03 -7.90
CA ILE A 32 3.85 -38.39 -9.15
C ILE A 32 2.37 -38.60 -8.88
N LYS A 33 1.53 -37.75 -9.49
CA LYS A 33 0.08 -37.95 -9.50
C LYS A 33 -0.34 -39.02 -10.48
N SER A 34 0.24 -38.97 -11.68
CA SER A 34 -0.11 -39.85 -12.79
C SER A 34 1.09 -40.06 -13.71
N LEU A 35 1.48 -41.32 -13.87
CA LEU A 35 2.52 -41.72 -14.84
C LEU A 35 2.00 -41.64 -16.28
N SER A 36 0.71 -41.91 -16.51
CA SER A 36 0.12 -41.86 -17.85
C SER A 36 -0.01 -40.43 -18.35
N ASP A 37 -0.47 -39.53 -17.49
CA ASP A 37 -0.71 -38.13 -17.84
C ASP A 37 0.55 -37.26 -17.66
N ARG A 38 1.60 -37.86 -17.07
CA ARG A 38 2.87 -37.21 -16.76
C ARG A 38 2.68 -35.95 -15.93
N THR A 39 1.98 -36.08 -14.79
CA THR A 39 1.69 -34.97 -13.87
C THR A 39 2.26 -35.23 -12.49
N VAL A 40 2.78 -34.18 -11.85
CA VAL A 40 3.35 -34.19 -10.49
C VAL A 40 2.85 -33.01 -9.67
N TYR A 41 2.92 -33.10 -8.34
CA TYR A 41 2.82 -31.94 -7.45
C TYR A 41 4.11 -31.73 -6.67
N VAL A 42 4.32 -30.49 -6.22
CA VAL A 42 5.42 -30.14 -5.31
C VAL A 42 5.09 -30.62 -3.90
N SER A 43 5.92 -31.48 -3.33
CA SER A 43 5.75 -32.02 -1.98
C SER A 43 6.62 -31.33 -0.92
N GLY A 44 7.55 -30.46 -1.33
CA GLY A 44 8.49 -29.83 -0.40
C GLY A 44 9.57 -29.00 -1.08
N ILE A 45 10.24 -28.17 -0.28
CA ILE A 45 11.38 -27.34 -0.70
C ILE A 45 12.51 -27.54 0.31
N THR A 46 13.66 -28.02 -0.17
CA THR A 46 14.85 -28.32 0.64
C THR A 46 15.94 -27.26 0.49
N THR A 47 15.91 -26.50 -0.60
CA THR A 47 16.87 -25.41 -0.88
C THR A 47 16.50 -24.08 -0.20
N SER A 48 17.39 -23.09 -0.31
CA SER A 48 17.25 -21.77 0.31
C SER A 48 17.19 -20.64 -0.72
N GLY A 49 16.68 -19.49 -0.30
CA GLY A 49 16.61 -18.29 -1.14
C GLY A 49 15.30 -18.17 -1.92
N ASP A 50 15.38 -17.58 -3.10
CA ASP A 50 14.22 -17.31 -3.96
C ASP A 50 13.88 -18.55 -4.79
N ILE A 51 12.69 -19.09 -4.59
CA ILE A 51 12.25 -20.35 -5.18
C ILE A 51 11.32 -20.06 -6.34
N VAL A 52 11.58 -20.67 -7.49
CA VAL A 52 10.67 -20.64 -8.63
C VAL A 52 10.09 -22.04 -8.81
N ILE A 53 8.78 -22.18 -8.65
CA ILE A 53 8.09 -23.44 -8.92
C ILE A 53 7.91 -23.57 -10.43
N PRO A 54 8.58 -24.53 -11.10
CA PRO A 54 8.54 -24.63 -12.55
C PRO A 54 7.18 -25.15 -13.05
N GLU A 55 6.85 -24.91 -14.33
CA GLU A 55 5.65 -25.52 -14.98
C GLU A 55 5.85 -26.98 -15.36
N SER A 56 7.10 -27.42 -15.45
CA SER A 56 7.49 -28.78 -15.82
C SER A 56 8.83 -29.16 -15.23
N VAL A 57 9.03 -30.44 -14.93
CA VAL A 57 10.28 -30.98 -14.41
C VAL A 57 10.69 -32.22 -15.19
N SER A 58 11.97 -32.34 -15.51
CA SER A 58 12.53 -33.51 -16.19
C SER A 58 13.10 -34.50 -15.17
N TYR A 59 12.67 -35.76 -15.23
CA TYR A 59 13.18 -36.84 -14.38
C TYR A 59 13.18 -38.17 -15.14
N ASN A 60 14.30 -38.90 -15.12
CA ASN A 60 14.47 -40.19 -15.81
C ASN A 60 14.01 -40.21 -17.29
N ASN A 61 14.40 -39.20 -18.07
CA ASN A 61 14.02 -39.01 -19.48
C ASN A 61 12.52 -38.74 -19.75
N TYR A 62 11.73 -38.55 -18.69
CA TYR A 62 10.35 -38.07 -18.79
C TYR A 62 10.29 -36.60 -18.42
N VAL A 63 9.37 -35.87 -19.06
CA VAL A 63 9.01 -34.50 -18.70
C VAL A 63 7.62 -34.56 -18.07
N PHE A 64 7.52 -34.14 -16.82
CA PHE A 64 6.27 -34.07 -16.07
C PHE A 64 5.77 -32.62 -16.03
N SER A 65 4.46 -32.41 -16.18
CA SER A 65 3.80 -31.14 -15.89
C SER A 65 3.64 -30.99 -14.38
N VAL A 66 3.99 -29.81 -13.84
CA VAL A 66 3.76 -29.44 -12.45
C VAL A 66 2.53 -28.55 -12.42
N ASP A 67 1.46 -29.02 -11.79
CA ASP A 67 0.15 -28.34 -11.85
C ASP A 67 -0.49 -28.09 -10.47
N SER A 68 0.11 -28.59 -9.38
CA SER A 68 -0.29 -28.17 -8.05
C SER A 68 0.85 -28.23 -7.04
N LEU A 69 0.57 -27.64 -5.90
CA LEU A 69 1.32 -27.86 -4.67
C LEU A 69 0.64 -29.00 -3.90
N GLY A 70 1.41 -29.62 -3.04
CA GLY A 70 0.94 -30.24 -1.82
C GLY A 70 1.29 -29.34 -0.63
N SER A 71 0.80 -29.69 0.55
CA SER A 71 1.06 -28.90 1.76
C SER A 71 2.57 -28.77 2.02
N LEU A 72 3.07 -27.54 2.05
CA LEU A 72 4.47 -27.21 2.27
C LEU A 72 4.67 -26.82 3.72
N PHE A 73 5.33 -27.70 4.46
CA PHE A 73 5.65 -27.49 5.87
C PHE A 73 7.13 -27.15 6.04
N ASP A 74 7.42 -26.23 6.96
CA ASP A 74 8.78 -25.95 7.46
C ASP A 74 9.83 -25.67 6.37
N CYS A 75 9.44 -25.03 5.26
CA CYS A 75 10.36 -24.54 4.23
C CYS A 75 11.15 -23.30 4.74
N ILE A 76 11.84 -23.42 5.87
CA ILE A 76 12.29 -22.31 6.73
C ILE A 76 13.39 -21.45 6.12
N LYS A 77 14.04 -21.93 5.06
CA LYS A 77 15.18 -21.26 4.40
C LYS A 77 14.77 -20.48 3.13
N THR A 78 13.50 -20.51 2.75
CA THR A 78 12.98 -19.75 1.60
C THR A 78 12.92 -18.26 1.93
N LYS A 79 13.21 -17.41 0.93
CA LYS A 79 13.04 -15.95 1.02
C LYS A 79 11.79 -15.49 0.28
N SER A 80 11.62 -15.98 -0.95
CA SER A 80 10.41 -15.80 -1.75
C SER A 80 10.03 -17.09 -2.46
N ILE A 81 8.75 -17.22 -2.82
CA ILE A 81 8.27 -18.33 -3.67
C ILE A 81 7.49 -17.72 -4.84
N ARG A 82 7.86 -18.09 -6.07
CA ARG A 82 7.20 -17.70 -7.31
C ARG A 82 6.45 -18.88 -7.90
N PHE A 83 5.13 -18.76 -8.01
CA PHE A 83 4.25 -19.75 -8.61
C PHE A 83 4.06 -19.47 -10.10
N SER A 84 4.18 -20.52 -10.92
CA SER A 84 3.93 -20.45 -12.37
C SER A 84 2.44 -20.48 -12.69
N LYS A 85 2.08 -20.23 -13.96
CA LYS A 85 0.68 -20.09 -14.41
C LYS A 85 -0.22 -21.31 -14.17
N LYS A 86 0.36 -22.51 -14.02
CA LYS A 86 -0.39 -23.76 -13.86
C LYS A 86 -0.68 -24.12 -12.41
N ILE A 87 0.03 -23.51 -11.46
CA ILE A 87 0.01 -23.95 -10.07
C ILE A 87 -1.29 -23.55 -9.40
N ASN A 88 -1.95 -24.54 -8.79
CA ASN A 88 -3.04 -24.38 -7.86
C ASN A 88 -2.63 -24.90 -6.47
N THR A 89 -3.08 -24.24 -5.40
CA THR A 89 -2.91 -24.73 -4.02
C THR A 89 -3.95 -25.80 -3.67
N ASN A 90 -5.15 -25.81 -4.27
CA ASN A 90 -6.21 -26.78 -3.95
C ASN A 90 -6.53 -26.92 -2.44
N GLY A 91 -6.32 -25.86 -1.65
CA GLY A 91 -6.50 -25.88 -0.19
C GLY A 91 -5.31 -26.48 0.58
N ASP A 92 -4.21 -26.82 -0.10
CA ASP A 92 -2.98 -27.22 0.55
C ASP A 92 -2.35 -26.07 1.34
N VAL A 93 -1.82 -26.43 2.51
CA VAL A 93 -1.33 -25.49 3.51
C VAL A 93 0.10 -25.05 3.21
N LEU A 94 0.35 -23.74 3.28
CA LEU A 94 1.70 -23.15 3.25
C LEU A 94 2.10 -22.72 4.65
N TYR A 95 2.62 -23.65 5.45
CA TYR A 95 2.89 -23.43 6.87
C TYR A 95 4.37 -23.49 7.23
N GLY A 96 4.83 -22.59 8.11
CA GLY A 96 6.20 -22.62 8.64
C GLY A 96 7.28 -22.30 7.60
N CYS A 97 6.90 -21.78 6.43
CA CYS A 97 7.85 -21.35 5.40
C CYS A 97 8.65 -20.11 5.85
N GLY A 98 9.91 -20.02 5.43
CA GLY A 98 10.77 -18.85 5.67
C GLY A 98 10.38 -17.62 4.84
N THR A 99 9.41 -17.77 3.95
CA THR A 99 9.01 -16.82 2.93
C THR A 99 8.56 -15.46 3.49
N ALA A 100 9.10 -14.38 2.92
CA ALA A 100 8.67 -13.01 3.14
C ALA A 100 7.74 -12.48 2.05
N TYR A 101 7.80 -13.06 0.84
CA TYR A 101 6.99 -12.66 -0.32
C TYR A 101 6.59 -13.84 -1.19
N PHE A 102 5.32 -13.88 -1.60
CA PHE A 102 4.85 -14.71 -2.68
C PHE A 102 4.76 -13.90 -3.98
N TYR A 103 5.07 -14.55 -5.10
CA TYR A 103 4.83 -14.03 -6.44
C TYR A 103 4.00 -15.03 -7.22
N VAL A 104 3.07 -14.54 -8.01
CA VAL A 104 2.25 -15.37 -8.88
C VAL A 104 2.38 -14.84 -10.30
N ASP A 105 2.52 -15.75 -11.27
CA ASP A 105 2.45 -15.42 -12.68
C ASP A 105 1.12 -14.69 -13.02
N PRO A 106 1.13 -13.55 -13.71
CA PRO A 106 -0.10 -12.80 -14.03
C PRO A 106 -1.17 -13.63 -14.74
N ASP A 107 -0.75 -14.63 -15.52
CA ASP A 107 -1.64 -15.52 -16.29
C ASP A 107 -2.14 -16.72 -15.47
N ASN A 108 -1.78 -16.82 -14.19
CA ASN A 108 -2.34 -17.84 -13.30
C ASN A 108 -3.85 -17.59 -13.10
N PRO A 109 -4.72 -18.57 -13.42
CA PRO A 109 -6.17 -18.38 -13.34
C PRO A 109 -6.75 -18.64 -11.93
N TYR A 110 -5.97 -19.16 -10.99
CA TYR A 110 -6.45 -19.64 -9.70
C TYR A 110 -6.13 -18.68 -8.54
N MET A 111 -4.95 -18.05 -8.59
CA MET A 111 -4.41 -17.24 -7.51
C MET A 111 -3.78 -15.95 -8.02
N THR A 112 -3.53 -15.02 -7.10
CA THR A 112 -2.76 -13.81 -7.34
C THR A 112 -1.94 -13.46 -6.11
N ALA A 113 -0.92 -12.63 -6.26
CA ALA A 113 -0.18 -12.08 -5.14
C ALA A 113 -0.22 -10.55 -5.18
N VAL A 114 -0.66 -9.95 -4.07
CA VAL A 114 -0.69 -8.48 -3.87
C VAL A 114 0.14 -8.17 -2.64
N ASP A 115 1.09 -7.23 -2.77
CA ASP A 115 2.08 -6.90 -1.73
C ASP A 115 2.82 -8.11 -1.15
N GLY A 116 3.01 -9.14 -1.96
CA GLY A 116 3.64 -10.40 -1.59
C GLY A 116 2.78 -11.34 -0.75
N ILE A 117 1.48 -11.05 -0.55
CA ILE A 117 0.51 -11.92 0.14
C ILE A 117 -0.27 -12.72 -0.91
N LEU A 118 -0.54 -14.01 -0.63
CA LEU A 118 -1.19 -14.91 -1.57
C LEU A 118 -2.71 -14.92 -1.39
N TYR A 119 -3.45 -14.71 -2.48
CA TYR A 119 -4.91 -14.68 -2.53
C TYR A 119 -5.46 -15.57 -3.65
N SER A 120 -6.75 -15.88 -3.62
CA SER A 120 -7.47 -16.32 -4.81
C SER A 120 -7.42 -15.26 -5.92
N LYS A 121 -7.64 -15.67 -7.17
CA LYS A 121 -7.52 -14.77 -8.34
C LYS A 121 -8.42 -13.53 -8.25
N ASP A 122 -9.62 -13.69 -7.70
CA ASP A 122 -10.63 -12.65 -7.46
C ASP A 122 -10.41 -11.89 -6.14
N MET A 123 -9.38 -12.24 -5.37
CA MET A 123 -9.06 -11.69 -4.04
C MET A 123 -10.17 -11.83 -2.99
N SER A 124 -11.13 -12.75 -3.18
CA SER A 124 -12.16 -13.07 -2.19
C SER A 124 -11.66 -13.95 -1.04
N ARG A 125 -10.54 -14.64 -1.23
CA ARG A 125 -9.95 -15.57 -0.25
C ARG A 125 -8.48 -15.28 -0.01
N LEU A 126 -8.09 -15.12 1.26
CA LEU A 126 -6.69 -15.00 1.66
C LEU A 126 -6.13 -16.40 1.94
N ILE A 127 -5.21 -16.82 1.09
CA ILE A 127 -4.63 -18.17 1.11
C ILE A 127 -3.48 -18.23 2.10
N CYS A 128 -2.53 -17.29 2.02
CA CYS A 128 -1.38 -17.28 2.91
C CYS A 128 -0.75 -15.89 3.07
N TYR A 129 -0.64 -15.45 4.32
CA TYR A 129 0.20 -14.34 4.75
C TYR A 129 1.63 -14.86 5.02
N PRO A 130 2.68 -14.31 4.36
CA PRO A 130 4.01 -14.87 4.46
C PRO A 130 4.58 -14.81 5.90
N PRO A 131 5.06 -15.92 6.48
CA PRO A 131 5.47 -15.96 7.89
C PRO A 131 6.64 -15.04 8.26
N SER A 132 7.52 -14.72 7.29
CA SER A 132 8.63 -13.78 7.48
C SER A 132 8.38 -12.41 6.84
N LYS A 133 7.15 -12.08 6.39
CA LYS A 133 6.84 -10.75 5.86
C LYS A 133 7.10 -9.72 6.94
N THR A 134 7.93 -8.72 6.63
CA THR A 134 8.23 -7.61 7.53
C THR A 134 7.08 -6.61 7.53
N GLY A 135 6.78 -6.06 8.70
CA GLY A 135 5.60 -5.21 8.93
C GLY A 135 4.90 -5.64 10.21
N SER A 136 4.47 -4.67 11.02
CA SER A 136 3.84 -4.95 12.31
C SER A 136 2.33 -5.05 12.20
N ASP A 137 1.70 -4.39 11.24
CA ASP A 137 0.25 -4.19 11.23
C ASP A 137 -0.33 -4.70 9.91
N PHE A 138 -1.43 -5.43 10.00
CA PHE A 138 -2.18 -5.88 8.84
C PHE A 138 -3.67 -5.84 9.13
N THR A 139 -4.42 -5.22 8.22
CA THR A 139 -5.87 -5.30 8.18
C THR A 139 -6.25 -6.12 6.96
N ILE A 140 -7.16 -7.08 7.13
CA ILE A 140 -7.61 -7.92 6.01
C ILE A 140 -8.40 -7.03 5.02
N PRO A 141 -8.08 -7.02 3.71
CA PRO A 141 -8.79 -6.19 2.75
C PRO A 141 -10.28 -6.50 2.66
N ASN A 142 -11.14 -5.50 2.46
CA ASN A 142 -12.60 -5.68 2.41
C ASN A 142 -13.08 -6.63 1.30
N SER A 143 -12.29 -6.84 0.25
CA SER A 143 -12.60 -7.81 -0.81
C SER A 143 -12.60 -9.26 -0.30
N VAL A 144 -11.88 -9.54 0.79
CA VAL A 144 -11.72 -10.88 1.34
C VAL A 144 -12.94 -11.26 2.19
N THR A 145 -13.61 -12.33 1.83
CA THR A 145 -14.76 -12.90 2.53
C THR A 145 -14.43 -14.22 3.25
N SER A 146 -13.30 -14.86 2.91
CA SER A 146 -12.82 -16.07 3.58
C SER A 146 -11.30 -16.12 3.72
N ILE A 147 -10.83 -16.91 4.69
CA ILE A 147 -9.42 -17.15 4.98
C ILE A 147 -9.19 -18.67 4.99
N ASP A 148 -8.02 -19.12 4.55
CA ASP A 148 -7.66 -20.55 4.60
C ASP A 148 -7.05 -20.93 5.96
N ASP A 149 -7.08 -22.22 6.28
CA ASP A 149 -6.39 -22.80 7.45
C ASP A 149 -4.90 -22.43 7.42
N TYR A 150 -4.32 -22.16 8.59
CA TYR A 150 -2.93 -21.75 8.76
C TYR A 150 -2.49 -20.51 7.94
N SER A 151 -3.43 -19.74 7.38
CA SER A 151 -3.13 -18.56 6.54
C SER A 151 -2.25 -17.52 7.24
N PHE A 152 -2.26 -17.44 8.57
CA PHE A 152 -1.36 -16.61 9.38
C PHE A 152 -0.47 -17.43 10.33
N GLY A 153 -0.25 -18.71 10.04
CA GLY A 153 0.57 -19.61 10.86
C GLY A 153 2.05 -19.19 10.91
N ALA A 154 2.68 -19.36 12.08
CA ALA A 154 4.11 -19.14 12.29
C ALA A 154 4.65 -17.73 11.97
N ASN A 155 3.79 -16.70 11.96
CA ASN A 155 4.18 -15.32 11.71
C ASN A 155 5.21 -14.77 12.72
N LYS A 156 6.31 -14.20 12.21
CA LYS A 156 7.42 -13.68 13.03
C LYS A 156 7.25 -12.21 13.40
N TYR A 157 6.79 -11.40 12.46
CA TYR A 157 6.84 -9.94 12.57
C TYR A 157 5.48 -9.26 12.72
N LEU A 158 4.39 -9.92 12.32
CA LEU A 158 3.04 -9.38 12.52
C LEU A 158 2.77 -9.18 14.02
N ARG A 159 2.18 -8.05 14.39
CA ARG A 159 1.85 -7.63 15.76
C ARG A 159 0.38 -7.23 15.89
N LYS A 160 -0.18 -6.53 14.92
CA LYS A 160 -1.57 -6.12 14.88
C LYS A 160 -2.27 -6.79 13.70
N LEU A 161 -3.28 -7.60 13.99
CA LEU A 161 -4.15 -8.19 12.97
C LEU A 161 -5.59 -7.70 13.19
N ILE A 162 -6.16 -7.09 12.15
CA ILE A 162 -7.54 -6.60 12.16
C ILE A 162 -8.32 -7.29 11.04
N PHE A 163 -9.40 -7.96 11.41
CA PHE A 163 -10.33 -8.54 10.46
C PHE A 163 -11.23 -7.44 9.87
N ASN A 164 -11.63 -7.61 8.61
CA ASN A 164 -12.74 -6.83 8.06
C ASN A 164 -14.09 -7.37 8.59
N ASP A 165 -15.17 -6.65 8.31
CA ASP A 165 -16.54 -7.08 8.67
C ASP A 165 -17.21 -7.92 7.57
N ASN A 166 -16.43 -8.64 6.75
CA ASN A 166 -16.92 -9.55 5.69
C ASN A 166 -16.55 -11.01 5.91
N ILE A 167 -15.82 -11.33 6.98
CA ILE A 167 -15.46 -12.71 7.35
C ILE A 167 -16.49 -13.24 8.33
N GLU A 168 -17.19 -14.31 7.96
CA GLU A 168 -18.27 -14.88 8.76
C GLU A 168 -17.80 -16.06 9.64
N GLU A 169 -16.67 -16.67 9.29
CA GLU A 169 -16.16 -17.89 9.95
C GLU A 169 -14.65 -17.80 10.18
N LEU A 170 -14.18 -18.42 11.28
CA LEU A 170 -12.76 -18.61 11.56
C LEU A 170 -12.32 -20.02 11.17
N PRO A 171 -11.32 -20.16 10.28
CA PRO A 171 -10.77 -21.45 9.91
C PRO A 171 -9.93 -22.04 11.04
N GLU A 172 -9.71 -23.35 10.96
CA GLU A 172 -8.91 -24.05 11.95
C GLU A 172 -7.45 -23.58 11.85
N TYR A 173 -6.82 -23.35 13.01
CA TYR A 173 -5.41 -23.01 13.10
C TYR A 173 -4.94 -21.79 12.28
N PHE A 174 -5.84 -20.91 11.85
CA PHE A 174 -5.50 -19.73 11.03
C PHE A 174 -4.36 -18.91 11.67
N LEU A 175 -4.39 -18.75 12.99
CA LEU A 175 -3.27 -18.30 13.82
C LEU A 175 -2.75 -19.45 14.68
N TYR A 176 -1.70 -20.10 14.19
CA TYR A 176 -1.01 -21.17 14.90
C TYR A 176 0.33 -20.69 15.46
N GLY A 177 0.47 -20.76 16.79
CA GLY A 177 1.68 -20.40 17.52
C GLY A 177 2.74 -21.51 17.58
N THR A 178 4.00 -21.13 17.45
CA THR A 178 5.19 -21.98 17.64
C THR A 178 6.29 -21.23 18.39
N ASP A 179 7.35 -21.93 18.81
CA ASP A 179 8.56 -21.30 19.37
C ASP A 179 9.24 -20.32 18.40
N ARG A 180 8.83 -20.32 17.12
CA ARG A 180 9.32 -19.42 16.06
C ARG A 180 8.37 -18.27 15.75
N SER A 181 7.12 -18.31 16.23
CA SER A 181 6.18 -17.20 16.05
C SER A 181 6.42 -16.16 17.14
N GLY A 182 6.83 -14.96 16.76
CA GLY A 182 6.82 -13.77 17.64
C GLY A 182 5.45 -13.06 17.64
N GLY A 183 4.43 -13.71 17.04
CA GLY A 183 3.38 -13.10 16.24
C GLY A 183 2.13 -12.66 17.00
N VAL A 184 1.53 -11.58 16.53
CA VAL A 184 0.24 -10.98 16.92
C VAL A 184 0.09 -10.73 18.43
N THR A 185 0.24 -9.46 18.82
CA THR A 185 -0.03 -8.95 20.17
C THR A 185 -1.41 -8.28 20.27
N TYR A 186 -1.97 -7.81 19.16
CA TYR A 186 -3.30 -7.21 19.08
C TYR A 186 -4.11 -7.92 17.99
N LEU A 187 -5.29 -8.45 18.36
CA LEU A 187 -6.19 -9.13 17.45
C LEU A 187 -7.60 -8.57 17.59
N LYS A 188 -8.17 -8.05 16.49
CA LYS A 188 -9.59 -7.69 16.38
C LYS A 188 -10.25 -8.61 15.36
N LEU A 189 -11.24 -9.37 15.83
CA LEU A 189 -12.02 -10.29 14.99
C LEU A 189 -13.17 -9.55 14.28
N SER A 190 -13.67 -10.14 13.20
CA SER A 190 -14.82 -9.62 12.44
C SER A 190 -16.08 -9.62 13.28
N ASN A 191 -16.91 -8.59 13.19
CA ASN A 191 -18.18 -8.56 13.91
C ASN A 191 -19.20 -9.59 13.40
N LYS A 192 -19.03 -10.12 12.19
CA LYS A 192 -19.91 -11.15 11.61
C LYS A 192 -19.63 -12.57 12.11
N ILE A 193 -18.53 -12.79 12.84
CA ILE A 193 -18.21 -14.12 13.37
C ILE A 193 -19.15 -14.43 14.53
N LYS A 194 -19.99 -15.44 14.33
CA LYS A 194 -20.94 -15.94 15.33
C LYS A 194 -20.37 -17.05 16.21
N ILE A 195 -19.45 -17.84 15.67
CA ILE A 195 -18.88 -19.02 16.34
C ILE A 195 -17.36 -18.98 16.23
N ILE A 196 -16.67 -19.13 17.36
CA ILE A 196 -15.23 -19.37 17.39
C ILE A 196 -15.00 -20.86 17.66
N HIS A 197 -14.58 -21.60 16.63
CA HIS A 197 -14.31 -23.03 16.76
C HIS A 197 -13.06 -23.32 17.60
N GLY A 198 -12.94 -24.57 18.04
CA GLY A 198 -11.74 -25.06 18.70
C GLY A 198 -10.48 -24.85 17.83
N CYS A 199 -9.33 -24.61 18.47
CA CYS A 199 -8.02 -24.52 17.81
C CYS A 199 -7.76 -23.33 16.87
N CYS A 200 -8.70 -22.41 16.63
CA CYS A 200 -8.46 -21.24 15.75
C CYS A 200 -7.27 -20.36 16.20
N LEU A 201 -7.06 -20.17 17.51
CA LEU A 201 -5.96 -19.38 18.11
C LEU A 201 -4.97 -20.24 18.89
N TYR A 202 -4.71 -21.46 18.42
CA TYR A 202 -3.90 -22.45 19.15
C TYR A 202 -2.45 -22.00 19.37
N ARG A 203 -1.94 -22.19 20.60
CA ARG A 203 -0.58 -21.82 21.05
C ARG A 203 -0.20 -20.34 20.86
N MET A 204 -1.17 -19.47 20.62
CA MET A 204 -0.93 -18.03 20.54
C MET A 204 -0.68 -17.43 21.92
N ASN A 205 0.56 -17.53 22.40
CA ASN A 205 0.97 -17.08 23.73
C ASN A 205 1.37 -15.59 23.80
N SER A 206 1.31 -14.88 22.68
CA SER A 206 1.78 -13.52 22.48
C SER A 206 0.66 -12.48 22.44
N ILE A 207 -0.59 -12.90 22.25
CA ILE A 207 -1.74 -11.99 22.17
C ILE A 207 -1.88 -11.30 23.53
N LYS A 208 -1.85 -9.97 23.52
CA LYS A 208 -2.04 -9.10 24.68
C LYS A 208 -3.42 -8.47 24.68
N THR A 209 -3.87 -7.98 23.54
CA THR A 209 -5.19 -7.37 23.36
C THR A 209 -6.01 -8.22 22.39
N LEU A 210 -7.19 -8.65 22.84
CA LEU A 210 -8.14 -9.43 22.04
C LEU A 210 -9.52 -8.74 22.05
N ILE A 211 -10.04 -8.40 20.87
CA ILE A 211 -11.39 -7.86 20.71
C ILE A 211 -12.23 -8.94 20.03
N LEU A 212 -13.22 -9.45 20.76
CA LEU A 212 -14.16 -10.46 20.26
C LEU A 212 -15.25 -9.81 19.38
N PRO A 213 -15.90 -10.58 18.49
CA PRO A 213 -17.00 -10.08 17.67
C PRO A 213 -18.16 -9.54 18.50
N LYS A 214 -18.81 -8.48 18.01
CA LYS A 214 -20.05 -7.95 18.59
C LYS A 214 -21.16 -8.98 18.66
N ASP A 215 -21.38 -9.67 17.56
CA ASP A 215 -22.46 -10.65 17.40
C ASP A 215 -21.99 -12.08 17.72
N LEU A 216 -20.95 -12.23 18.55
CA LEU A 216 -20.47 -13.55 18.96
C LEU A 216 -21.56 -14.28 19.76
N GLU A 217 -21.93 -15.46 19.28
CA GLU A 217 -22.94 -16.31 19.89
C GLU A 217 -22.30 -17.44 20.71
N GLU A 218 -21.22 -18.06 20.22
CA GLU A 218 -20.63 -19.27 20.81
C GLU A 218 -19.10 -19.35 20.68
N VAL A 219 -18.45 -19.94 21.70
CA VAL A 219 -17.04 -20.36 21.66
C VAL A 219 -16.98 -21.86 21.89
N GLU A 220 -16.59 -22.59 20.86
CA GLU A 220 -16.54 -24.04 20.89
C GLU A 220 -15.16 -24.55 21.34
N LYS A 221 -15.15 -25.85 21.62
CA LYS A 221 -13.96 -26.63 21.90
C LYS A 221 -13.75 -27.63 20.78
N ASP A 222 -12.48 -27.86 20.46
CA ASP A 222 -12.08 -28.87 19.49
C ASP A 222 -12.51 -30.28 19.95
N ARG A 223 -13.12 -31.05 19.04
CA ARG A 223 -13.68 -32.36 19.36
C ARG A 223 -12.61 -33.44 19.60
N ASN A 224 -11.41 -33.26 19.07
CA ASN A 224 -10.37 -34.29 18.99
C ASN A 224 -9.38 -34.23 20.17
N TRP A 225 -8.91 -33.03 20.51
CA TRP A 225 -7.89 -32.76 21.52
C TRP A 225 -8.42 -31.92 22.68
N GLY A 226 -9.58 -31.30 22.50
CA GLY A 226 -10.26 -30.58 23.54
C GLY A 226 -9.66 -29.24 23.90
N TYR A 227 -8.97 -28.60 22.95
CA TYR A 227 -8.50 -27.24 23.07
C TYR A 227 -9.63 -26.24 22.77
N TYR A 228 -9.64 -25.12 23.49
CA TYR A 228 -10.57 -24.03 23.25
C TYR A 228 -10.07 -23.11 22.14
N GLY A 229 -11.00 -22.43 21.47
CA GLY A 229 -10.68 -21.46 20.41
C GLY A 229 -9.97 -20.19 20.89
N LEU A 230 -10.02 -19.87 22.20
CA LEU A 230 -9.42 -18.66 22.78
C LEU A 230 -8.02 -18.92 23.39
N PRO A 231 -7.07 -17.97 23.24
CA PRO A 231 -5.74 -18.03 23.85
C PRO A 231 -5.80 -17.63 25.33
N THR A 232 -4.87 -18.11 26.16
CA THR A 232 -4.80 -17.77 27.59
C THR A 232 -3.83 -16.62 27.91
N SER A 233 -3.15 -16.07 26.89
CA SER A 233 -2.18 -14.99 27.06
C SER A 233 -2.69 -13.55 27.18
N PRO A 234 -3.91 -13.18 26.72
CA PRO A 234 -4.34 -11.78 26.73
C PRO A 234 -4.26 -11.12 28.11
N THR A 235 -3.70 -9.92 28.14
CA THR A 235 -3.73 -9.01 29.28
C THR A 235 -4.96 -8.11 29.25
N GLU A 236 -5.57 -7.96 28.07
CA GLU A 236 -6.74 -7.14 27.81
C GLU A 236 -7.70 -7.84 26.84
N ILE A 237 -8.99 -7.91 27.21
CA ILE A 237 -10.03 -8.51 26.37
C ILE A 237 -11.25 -7.60 26.34
N THR A 238 -11.84 -7.44 25.16
CA THR A 238 -13.16 -6.80 24.98
C THR A 238 -14.20 -7.83 24.54
N ILE A 239 -15.32 -7.87 25.26
CA ILE A 239 -16.43 -8.80 25.07
C ILE A 239 -17.73 -8.01 25.01
N TYR A 240 -18.48 -8.18 23.93
CA TYR A 240 -19.72 -7.43 23.72
C TYR A 240 -20.95 -8.11 24.32
N ASN A 241 -20.90 -9.42 24.56
CA ASN A 241 -21.98 -10.20 25.14
C ASN A 241 -21.44 -10.99 26.35
N SER A 242 -21.87 -10.61 27.55
CA SER A 242 -21.46 -11.18 28.84
C SER A 242 -21.72 -12.68 28.95
N LYS A 243 -22.66 -13.24 28.17
CA LYS A 243 -22.89 -14.71 28.11
C LYS A 243 -21.65 -15.46 27.64
N ILE A 244 -20.81 -14.84 26.81
CA ILE A 244 -19.57 -15.44 26.30
C ILE A 244 -18.61 -15.80 27.44
N VAL A 245 -18.71 -15.12 28.59
CA VAL A 245 -17.85 -15.34 29.75
C VAL A 245 -18.18 -16.66 30.48
N ASN A 246 -19.42 -17.15 30.37
CA ASN A 246 -19.84 -18.40 31.01
C ASN A 246 -19.44 -19.67 30.26
N TYR A 247 -18.95 -19.57 29.03
CA TYR A 247 -18.68 -20.76 28.23
C TYR A 247 -17.62 -21.66 28.90
N THR A 248 -18.05 -22.90 29.15
CA THR A 248 -17.26 -24.05 29.61
C THR A 248 -17.24 -25.12 28.53
N TYR A 249 -16.25 -26.02 28.52
CA TYR A 249 -16.44 -27.48 28.58
C TYR A 249 -15.13 -28.25 28.35
N ALA A 250 -14.21 -28.29 29.33
CA ALA A 250 -13.12 -29.26 29.31
C ALA A 250 -13.66 -30.65 29.65
N LEU A 251 -13.03 -31.72 29.15
CA LEU A 251 -13.42 -33.14 29.25
C LEU A 251 -13.68 -33.67 30.69
N ALA A 252 -13.50 -32.83 31.72
CA ALA A 252 -13.67 -33.15 33.13
C ALA A 252 -14.76 -32.34 33.87
N LYS A 253 -15.58 -31.51 33.19
CA LYS A 253 -16.66 -30.70 33.82
C LYS A 253 -16.21 -29.78 34.98
N THR A 254 -14.97 -29.28 35.00
CA THR A 254 -14.44 -28.57 36.18
C THR A 254 -13.58 -27.32 35.89
N THR A 255 -13.39 -26.88 34.64
CA THR A 255 -12.59 -25.65 34.36
C THR A 255 -13.20 -24.79 33.26
N HIS A 256 -13.43 -23.52 33.58
CA HIS A 256 -13.90 -22.47 32.66
C HIS A 256 -12.75 -21.95 31.79
N VAL A 257 -13.07 -21.44 30.60
CA VAL A 257 -12.05 -20.87 29.69
C VAL A 257 -11.32 -19.71 30.37
N PHE A 258 -12.08 -18.82 31.01
CA PHE A 258 -11.57 -17.62 31.69
C PHE A 258 -10.77 -17.94 32.96
N SER A 259 -10.99 -19.09 33.61
CA SER A 259 -10.21 -19.48 34.80
C SER A 259 -8.74 -19.78 34.47
N ARG A 260 -8.38 -19.88 33.18
CA ARG A 260 -7.00 -20.10 32.71
C ARG A 260 -6.28 -18.82 32.30
N PHE A 261 -6.95 -17.68 32.31
CA PHE A 261 -6.36 -16.39 31.94
C PHE A 261 -5.56 -15.83 33.12
N SER A 262 -4.37 -16.37 33.33
CA SER A 262 -3.50 -15.97 34.45
C SER A 262 -2.89 -14.58 34.28
N ASN A 263 -2.90 -14.04 33.06
CA ASN A 263 -2.27 -12.76 32.72
C ASN A 263 -3.28 -11.63 32.49
N LEU A 264 -4.59 -11.91 32.55
CA LEU A 264 -5.62 -10.91 32.28
C LEU A 264 -5.60 -9.84 33.37
N VAL A 265 -5.49 -8.58 32.95
CA VAL A 265 -5.48 -7.39 33.82
C VAL A 265 -6.71 -6.52 33.57
N ASN A 266 -7.09 -6.34 32.30
CA ASN A 266 -8.21 -5.48 31.91
C ASN A 266 -9.28 -6.31 31.19
N LEU A 267 -10.49 -6.34 31.75
CA LEU A 267 -11.63 -6.99 31.13
C LEU A 267 -12.68 -5.92 30.80
N HIS A 268 -12.92 -5.71 29.51
CA HIS A 268 -13.96 -4.79 29.03
C HIS A 268 -15.19 -5.61 28.65
N ILE A 269 -16.31 -5.34 29.32
CA ILE A 269 -17.61 -5.90 28.96
C ILE A 269 -18.47 -4.76 28.44
N CYS A 270 -19.04 -4.90 27.25
CA CYS A 270 -19.84 -3.84 26.63
C CYS A 270 -21.35 -3.95 26.92
N ASP A 271 -21.79 -5.02 27.60
CA ASP A 271 -23.18 -5.18 28.03
C ASP A 271 -23.54 -4.19 29.14
N GLU A 272 -24.63 -3.45 28.97
CA GLU A 272 -25.17 -2.60 30.06
C GLU A 272 -25.83 -3.44 31.17
N SER A 273 -26.29 -4.64 30.83
CA SER A 273 -27.01 -5.55 31.72
C SER A 273 -26.43 -6.96 31.63
N PRO A 274 -25.42 -7.30 32.48
CA PRO A 274 -24.73 -8.56 32.39
C PRO A 274 -25.60 -9.73 32.83
N VAL A 275 -25.33 -10.93 32.29
CA VAL A 275 -25.89 -12.18 32.83
C VAL A 275 -25.15 -12.63 34.09
N ALA A 276 -25.81 -13.40 34.96
CA ALA A 276 -25.14 -14.04 36.10
C ALA A 276 -24.00 -14.96 35.65
N LEU A 277 -22.85 -14.91 36.34
CA LEU A 277 -21.75 -15.81 36.04
C LEU A 277 -21.97 -17.21 36.64
N ASP A 278 -21.50 -18.21 35.91
CA ASP A 278 -21.41 -19.59 36.42
C ASP A 278 -20.33 -19.71 37.51
N GLU A 279 -20.49 -20.69 38.41
CA GLU A 279 -19.54 -20.94 39.49
C GLU A 279 -18.16 -21.36 38.94
N GLY A 280 -17.10 -20.66 39.34
CA GLY A 280 -15.72 -21.00 38.96
C GLY A 280 -15.24 -20.42 37.63
N VAL A 281 -16.01 -19.52 37.01
CA VAL A 281 -15.58 -18.72 35.85
C VAL A 281 -14.28 -17.95 36.16
N PHE A 282 -14.24 -17.30 37.32
CA PHE A 282 -13.08 -16.57 37.83
C PHE A 282 -12.68 -17.11 39.21
N THR A 283 -11.39 -17.05 39.50
CA THR A 283 -10.83 -17.40 40.82
C THR A 283 -10.84 -16.19 41.77
N ASP A 284 -10.70 -16.42 43.08
CA ASP A 284 -10.57 -15.35 44.07
C ASP A 284 -9.46 -14.34 43.75
N GLY A 285 -8.34 -14.82 43.19
CA GLY A 285 -7.26 -13.96 42.73
C GLY A 285 -7.68 -13.05 41.58
N ASN A 286 -8.45 -13.57 40.62
CA ASN A 286 -8.93 -12.78 39.47
C ASN A 286 -9.82 -11.62 39.91
N TYR A 287 -10.74 -11.85 40.85
CA TYR A 287 -11.62 -10.79 41.36
C TYR A 287 -10.87 -9.61 41.98
N PHE A 288 -9.69 -9.86 42.56
CA PHE A 288 -8.85 -8.84 43.16
C PHE A 288 -7.93 -8.12 42.15
N THR A 289 -7.43 -8.83 41.14
CA THR A 289 -6.39 -8.30 40.23
C THR A 289 -6.92 -7.70 38.94
N ILE A 290 -8.12 -8.09 38.48
CA ILE A 290 -8.68 -7.63 37.22
C ILE A 290 -9.43 -6.30 37.40
N ASN A 291 -9.14 -5.35 36.53
CA ASN A 291 -9.93 -4.15 36.32
C ASN A 291 -11.09 -4.51 35.37
N LEU A 292 -12.31 -4.48 35.90
CA LEU A 292 -13.53 -4.70 35.13
C LEU A 292 -14.07 -3.36 34.62
N TYR A 293 -13.99 -3.14 33.31
CA TYR A 293 -14.53 -1.98 32.63
C TYR A 293 -15.92 -2.28 32.08
N VAL A 294 -16.89 -1.44 32.40
CA VAL A 294 -18.31 -1.61 32.05
C VAL A 294 -18.89 -0.31 31.49
N PRO A 295 -20.00 -0.33 30.73
CA PRO A 295 -20.58 0.87 30.16
C PRO A 295 -20.94 1.91 31.22
N LYS A 296 -20.83 3.19 30.89
CA LYS A 296 -21.27 4.28 31.78
C LYS A 296 -22.74 4.11 32.17
N GLY A 297 -23.03 4.18 33.47
CA GLY A 297 -24.37 4.00 34.03
C GLY A 297 -24.73 2.55 34.37
N SER A 298 -23.90 1.57 34.01
CA SER A 298 -24.17 0.15 34.24
C SER A 298 -23.59 -0.40 35.55
N LYS A 299 -22.73 0.34 36.26
CA LYS A 299 -21.98 -0.19 37.42
C LYS A 299 -22.85 -0.84 38.49
N SER A 300 -24.02 -0.26 38.78
CA SER A 300 -24.96 -0.83 39.76
C SER A 300 -25.51 -2.20 39.33
N SER A 301 -25.70 -2.41 38.03
CA SER A 301 -26.12 -3.70 37.46
C SER A 301 -25.07 -4.78 37.71
N TYR A 302 -23.80 -4.47 37.44
CA TYR A 302 -22.68 -5.37 37.72
C TYR A 302 -22.48 -5.63 39.22
N GLN A 303 -22.65 -4.62 40.07
CA GLN A 303 -22.52 -4.76 41.53
C GLN A 303 -23.62 -5.59 42.20
N THR A 304 -24.73 -5.86 41.49
CA THR A 304 -25.85 -6.65 42.00
C THR A 304 -25.97 -8.01 41.33
N THR A 305 -25.31 -8.22 40.18
CA THR A 305 -25.34 -9.48 39.43
C THR A 305 -24.36 -10.51 40.00
N GLU A 306 -24.80 -11.76 40.11
CA GLU A 306 -24.01 -12.85 40.68
C GLU A 306 -22.70 -13.08 39.92
N GLY A 307 -21.62 -13.33 40.66
CA GLY A 307 -20.24 -13.43 40.16
C GLY A 307 -19.59 -12.08 39.83
N TRP A 308 -20.25 -11.21 39.05
CA TRP A 308 -19.72 -9.89 38.71
C TRP A 308 -19.53 -8.98 39.93
N LYS A 309 -20.44 -9.06 40.90
CA LYS A 309 -20.37 -8.32 42.17
C LYS A 309 -19.08 -8.59 42.97
N ASN A 310 -18.36 -9.66 42.67
CA ASN A 310 -17.15 -10.06 43.39
C ASN A 310 -15.91 -9.28 42.92
N PHE A 311 -15.93 -8.64 41.75
CA PHE A 311 -14.81 -7.83 41.26
C PHE A 311 -14.59 -6.59 42.15
N TYR A 312 -13.36 -6.42 42.64
CA TYR A 312 -13.00 -5.29 43.50
C TYR A 312 -12.95 -3.96 42.75
N ASN A 313 -12.53 -4.00 41.48
CA ASN A 313 -12.34 -2.79 40.67
C ASN A 313 -13.28 -2.78 39.46
N ILE A 314 -14.48 -2.21 39.67
CA ILE A 314 -15.46 -1.96 38.60
C ILE A 314 -15.40 -0.49 38.19
N ILE A 315 -14.97 -0.25 36.95
CA ILE A 315 -14.74 1.07 36.37
C ILE A 315 -15.77 1.30 35.27
N GLU A 316 -16.44 2.45 35.32
CA GLU A 316 -17.30 2.87 34.22
C GLU A 316 -16.47 3.56 33.14
N GLU A 317 -16.52 3.00 31.94
CA GLU A 317 -15.83 3.46 30.74
C GLU A 317 -16.83 3.41 29.60
N ASP A 318 -16.62 4.23 28.58
CA ASP A 318 -17.36 4.07 27.32
C ASP A 318 -16.62 3.03 26.46
N PRO A 319 -17.13 1.79 26.31
CA PRO A 319 -16.42 0.74 25.58
C PRO A 319 -16.30 1.07 24.09
N GLU A 320 -17.19 1.92 23.55
CA GLU A 320 -17.19 2.31 22.14
C GLU A 320 -15.96 3.16 21.77
N ASN A 321 -15.29 3.77 22.74
CA ASN A 321 -14.08 4.59 22.51
C ASN A 321 -12.81 3.77 22.22
N LYS A 322 -12.86 2.44 22.33
CA LYS A 322 -11.78 1.55 21.81
C LYS A 322 -12.10 0.97 20.43
N ASP A 323 -13.37 1.08 20.01
CA ASP A 323 -13.86 0.65 18.70
C ASP A 323 -13.90 1.81 17.69
N SER A 324 -13.83 3.05 18.17
CA SER A 324 -13.36 4.17 17.37
C SER A 324 -11.88 3.96 17.07
N GLU A 325 -11.61 3.12 16.09
CA GLU A 325 -10.54 3.49 15.17
C GLU A 325 -10.81 4.95 14.80
N ASN A 326 -9.93 5.86 15.20
CA ASN A 326 -9.66 7.06 14.41
C ASN A 326 -9.13 6.58 13.05
N LYS A 327 -10.00 5.92 12.29
CA LYS A 327 -9.82 5.62 10.89
C LYS A 327 -10.03 6.96 10.23
N GLU A 328 -8.93 7.57 9.82
CA GLU A 328 -9.03 8.68 8.88
C GLU A 328 -9.87 8.22 7.69
N ASN A 329 -10.74 9.09 7.19
CA ASN A 329 -11.42 8.81 5.93
C ASN A 329 -10.35 8.70 4.84
N CYS A 330 -10.59 7.87 3.83
CA CYS A 330 -9.80 7.97 2.62
C CYS A 330 -9.85 9.41 2.11
N ALA A 331 -8.71 9.92 1.66
CA ALA A 331 -8.64 11.18 0.97
C ALA A 331 -9.62 11.15 -0.19
N THR A 332 -10.50 12.16 -0.22
CA THR A 332 -11.53 12.32 -1.22
C THR A 332 -10.90 12.27 -2.62
N PRO A 333 -11.29 11.30 -3.47
CA PRO A 333 -10.61 11.05 -4.72
C PRO A 333 -10.82 12.18 -5.72
N THR A 334 -9.79 12.52 -6.48
CA THR A 334 -9.90 13.45 -7.60
C THR A 334 -10.31 12.72 -8.87
N ILE A 335 -11.08 13.39 -9.73
CA ILE A 335 -11.49 12.89 -11.06
C ILE A 335 -10.79 13.76 -12.09
N SER A 336 -10.03 13.12 -12.99
CA SER A 336 -9.37 13.78 -14.11
C SER A 336 -9.78 13.12 -15.43
N TYR A 337 -9.73 13.88 -16.52
CA TYR A 337 -9.97 13.37 -17.88
C TYR A 337 -8.89 13.90 -18.81
N GLU A 338 -8.09 13.01 -19.38
CA GLU A 338 -7.01 13.32 -20.31
C GLU A 338 -6.91 12.23 -21.38
N ASP A 339 -6.62 12.61 -22.63
CA ASP A 339 -6.43 11.70 -23.77
C ASP A 339 -7.53 10.64 -24.01
N GLY A 340 -8.76 10.90 -23.56
CA GLY A 340 -9.90 10.00 -23.73
C GLY A 340 -10.13 9.03 -22.56
N GLU A 341 -9.35 9.13 -21.49
CA GLU A 341 -9.46 8.28 -20.31
C GLU A 341 -9.84 9.11 -19.06
N ILE A 342 -10.71 8.54 -18.22
CA ILE A 342 -11.00 9.07 -16.88
C ILE A 342 -10.05 8.39 -15.91
N THR A 343 -9.33 9.18 -15.13
CA THR A 343 -8.43 8.69 -14.08
C THR A 343 -8.90 9.15 -12.71
N PHE A 344 -8.73 8.27 -11.72
CA PHE A 344 -9.03 8.54 -10.32
C PHE A 344 -7.73 8.51 -9.52
N TYR A 345 -7.57 9.45 -8.60
CA TYR A 345 -6.44 9.50 -7.69
C TYR A 345 -6.91 9.77 -6.27
N SER A 346 -6.25 9.17 -5.28
CA SER A 346 -6.44 9.45 -3.86
C SER A 346 -5.06 9.42 -3.20
N GLU A 347 -4.83 10.35 -2.28
CA GLU A 347 -3.61 10.37 -1.47
C GLU A 347 -3.54 9.21 -0.47
N THR A 348 -4.66 8.49 -0.26
CA THR A 348 -4.68 7.32 0.60
C THR A 348 -3.99 6.13 -0.08
N PRO A 349 -2.92 5.58 0.53
CA PRO A 349 -2.18 4.47 -0.04
C PRO A 349 -3.08 3.27 -0.33
N ASN A 350 -2.89 2.64 -1.49
CA ASN A 350 -3.64 1.46 -1.92
C ASN A 350 -5.16 1.67 -1.97
N ALA A 351 -5.62 2.91 -2.21
CA ALA A 351 -7.02 3.21 -2.42
C ALA A 351 -7.60 2.46 -3.62
N THR A 352 -8.75 1.82 -3.38
CA THR A 352 -9.63 1.25 -4.41
C THR A 352 -10.74 2.25 -4.71
N PHE A 353 -11.00 2.51 -5.98
CA PHE A 353 -11.99 3.49 -6.43
C PHE A 353 -13.28 2.80 -6.86
N HIS A 354 -14.40 3.24 -6.29
CA HIS A 354 -15.74 2.78 -6.64
C HIS A 354 -16.45 3.91 -7.36
N TYR A 355 -16.80 3.70 -8.63
CA TYR A 355 -17.36 4.76 -9.47
C TYR A 355 -18.64 4.35 -10.18
N GLU A 356 -19.46 5.35 -10.49
CA GLU A 356 -20.65 5.23 -11.34
C GLU A 356 -20.58 6.32 -12.42
N ILE A 357 -20.88 5.94 -13.67
CA ILE A 357 -20.92 6.85 -14.82
C ILE A 357 -22.27 6.68 -15.51
N SER A 358 -23.01 7.79 -15.65
CA SER A 358 -24.25 7.84 -16.41
C SER A 358 -24.15 8.87 -17.53
N SER A 359 -24.77 8.58 -18.68
CA SER A 359 -24.76 9.44 -19.86
C SER A 359 -26.13 10.09 -20.10
N GLY A 360 -26.15 11.33 -20.57
CA GLY A 360 -27.38 12.04 -20.95
C GLY A 360 -27.17 13.09 -22.04
N ASP A 361 -28.25 13.49 -22.71
CA ASP A 361 -28.25 14.61 -23.65
C ASP A 361 -28.51 15.92 -22.91
N MET A 362 -27.65 16.94 -23.12
CA MET A 362 -27.81 18.24 -22.43
C MET A 362 -28.98 19.10 -22.97
N GLY A 363 -29.73 18.60 -23.95
CA GLY A 363 -30.81 19.33 -24.63
C GLY A 363 -32.11 18.55 -24.80
N ALA A 364 -32.31 17.45 -24.07
CA ALA A 364 -33.51 16.64 -24.18
C ALA A 364 -34.78 17.47 -23.84
N GLY A 365 -35.73 17.54 -24.77
CA GLY A 365 -37.00 18.23 -24.58
C GLY A 365 -37.02 19.74 -24.86
N VAL A 366 -35.94 20.31 -25.41
CA VAL A 366 -35.87 21.74 -25.77
C VAL A 366 -36.40 21.97 -27.19
N SER A 367 -37.33 22.91 -27.35
CA SER A 367 -37.85 23.32 -28.67
C SER A 367 -37.11 24.57 -29.18
N THR A 368 -36.81 24.61 -30.48
CA THR A 368 -36.11 25.74 -31.11
C THR A 368 -36.71 26.07 -32.48
N THR A 369 -36.66 27.34 -32.85
CA THR A 369 -37.04 27.85 -34.17
C THR A 369 -35.86 27.89 -35.14
N ASN A 370 -34.66 27.56 -34.68
CA ASN A 370 -33.46 27.48 -35.51
C ASN A 370 -33.52 26.24 -36.41
N THR A 371 -33.06 26.37 -37.66
CA THR A 371 -33.02 25.27 -38.65
C THR A 371 -31.84 24.30 -38.44
N SER A 372 -31.01 24.54 -37.42
CA SER A 372 -29.87 23.71 -37.06
C SER A 372 -29.71 23.65 -35.53
N VAL A 373 -29.38 22.45 -35.02
CA VAL A 373 -29.15 22.17 -33.59
C VAL A 373 -27.78 21.53 -33.44
N SER A 374 -26.96 22.02 -32.50
CA SER A 374 -25.69 21.40 -32.14
C SER A 374 -25.92 20.20 -31.22
N LEU A 375 -25.27 19.08 -31.52
CA LEU A 375 -25.27 17.92 -30.63
C LEU A 375 -24.43 18.23 -29.39
N SER A 376 -24.94 17.80 -28.25
CA SER A 376 -24.26 17.95 -26.97
C SER A 376 -24.67 16.84 -26.02
N GLY A 377 -23.75 16.40 -25.19
CA GLY A 377 -24.04 15.40 -24.17
C GLY A 377 -23.21 15.60 -22.92
N GLU A 378 -23.61 14.89 -21.88
CA GLU A 378 -23.00 14.90 -20.57
C GLU A 378 -22.78 13.48 -20.05
N TYR A 379 -21.67 13.30 -19.34
CA TYR A 379 -21.45 12.15 -18.46
C TYR A 379 -21.39 12.66 -17.02
N LYS A 380 -22.26 12.14 -16.15
CA LYS A 380 -22.19 12.37 -14.71
C LYS A 380 -21.42 11.23 -14.08
N ILE A 381 -20.35 11.59 -13.40
CA ILE A 381 -19.40 10.67 -12.79
C ILE A 381 -19.46 10.89 -11.29
N SER A 382 -19.59 9.83 -10.52
CA SER A 382 -19.41 9.84 -9.07
C SER A 382 -18.39 8.80 -8.68
N VAL A 383 -17.48 9.12 -7.75
CA VAL A 383 -16.47 8.19 -7.26
C VAL A 383 -16.21 8.41 -5.77
N TYR A 384 -15.99 7.32 -5.04
CA TYR A 384 -15.43 7.34 -3.69
C TYR A 384 -14.30 6.33 -3.58
N ALA A 385 -13.37 6.59 -2.66
CA ALA A 385 -12.21 5.75 -2.40
C ALA A 385 -12.41 4.92 -1.12
N THR A 386 -11.92 3.69 -1.13
CA THR A 386 -11.80 2.84 0.06
C THR A 386 -10.39 2.29 0.15
N ALA A 387 -9.81 2.27 1.33
CA ALA A 387 -8.50 1.70 1.58
C ALA A 387 -8.51 0.93 2.90
N VAL A 388 -7.66 -0.07 2.97
CA VAL A 388 -7.57 -0.96 4.12
C VAL A 388 -7.06 -0.18 5.34
N GLY A 389 -7.83 -0.15 6.42
CA GLY A 389 -7.49 0.65 7.61
C GLY A 389 -7.94 2.12 7.55
N TYR A 390 -8.80 2.49 6.58
CA TYR A 390 -9.43 3.81 6.45
C TYR A 390 -10.96 3.66 6.36
N ASN A 391 -11.70 4.71 6.72
CA ASN A 391 -13.13 4.81 6.36
C ASN A 391 -13.27 5.16 4.87
N ALA A 392 -14.43 4.91 4.26
CA ALA A 392 -14.69 5.36 2.89
C ALA A 392 -14.55 6.88 2.79
N SER A 393 -14.05 7.39 1.66
CA SER A 393 -14.04 8.83 1.42
C SER A 393 -15.45 9.37 1.21
N GLU A 394 -15.59 10.69 1.28
CA GLU A 394 -16.75 11.36 0.69
C GLU A 394 -16.82 11.08 -0.83
N ILE A 395 -18.04 11.11 -1.38
CA ILE A 395 -18.25 10.95 -2.82
C ILE A 395 -17.86 12.24 -3.52
N THR A 396 -16.94 12.14 -4.48
CA THR A 396 -16.66 13.21 -5.43
C THR A 396 -17.48 13.00 -6.69
N THR A 397 -18.05 14.08 -7.20
CA THR A 397 -18.79 14.05 -8.47
C THR A 397 -18.16 14.99 -9.49
N ALA A 398 -18.13 14.58 -10.75
CA ALA A 398 -17.79 15.43 -11.88
C ALA A 398 -18.84 15.28 -12.99
N THR A 399 -18.96 16.30 -13.83
CA THR A 399 -19.77 16.22 -15.07
C THR A 399 -18.89 16.56 -16.26
N LEU A 400 -18.69 15.59 -17.15
CA LEU A 400 -17.97 15.79 -18.40
C LEU A 400 -18.98 16.14 -19.49
N GLN A 401 -18.87 17.35 -20.05
CA GLN A 401 -19.80 17.85 -21.05
C GLN A 401 -19.09 18.05 -22.39
N TRP A 402 -19.72 17.66 -23.50
CA TRP A 402 -19.25 17.98 -24.84
C TRP A 402 -20.32 18.77 -25.60
N THR A 403 -19.88 19.76 -26.36
CA THR A 403 -20.71 20.49 -27.33
C THR A 403 -19.95 20.52 -28.64
N GLU A 404 -20.59 20.15 -29.76
CA GLU A 404 -20.02 20.50 -31.08
C GLU A 404 -20.25 22.01 -31.32
N GLY A 405 -19.37 22.83 -30.77
CA GLY A 405 -19.34 24.28 -30.92
C GLY A 405 -17.91 24.79 -30.90
N LYS A 406 -17.56 25.72 -31.81
CA LYS A 406 -16.23 26.35 -31.88
C LYS A 406 -15.85 26.90 -30.50
N LEU A 407 -14.77 26.38 -29.91
CA LEU A 407 -14.16 26.89 -28.70
C LEU A 407 -13.62 28.30 -28.95
N GLU A 408 -14.22 29.30 -28.31
CA GLU A 408 -13.43 30.42 -27.79
C GLU A 408 -12.78 29.92 -26.50
N GLU A 409 -11.45 29.87 -26.48
CA GLU A 409 -10.67 29.40 -25.34
C GLU A 409 -10.84 30.33 -24.13
N LYS A 410 -11.40 29.80 -23.04
CA LYS A 410 -10.80 30.09 -21.73
C LYS A 410 -9.54 29.25 -21.63
N LYS A 411 -8.38 29.88 -21.78
CA LYS A 411 -7.07 29.27 -21.56
C LYS A 411 -7.03 28.56 -20.20
N GLN A 412 -6.79 27.25 -20.20
CA GLN A 412 -6.13 26.57 -19.07
C GLN A 412 -4.81 27.30 -18.79
N PRO A 413 -4.45 27.58 -17.52
CA PRO A 413 -3.20 28.28 -17.25
C PRO A 413 -2.04 27.35 -17.64
N SER A 414 -1.35 27.70 -18.73
CA SER A 414 0.00 27.20 -18.96
C SER A 414 0.83 27.52 -17.73
N THR A 415 1.54 26.53 -17.17
CA THR A 415 2.57 26.77 -16.16
C THR A 415 3.45 27.92 -16.65
N PRO A 416 3.63 29.00 -15.88
CA PRO A 416 4.41 30.14 -16.34
C PRO A 416 5.83 29.69 -16.70
N SER A 417 6.27 29.97 -17.93
CA SER A 417 7.57 29.55 -18.45
C SER A 417 8.36 30.73 -18.99
N LEU A 418 9.67 30.75 -18.72
CA LEU A 418 10.62 31.74 -19.21
C LEU A 418 11.80 31.02 -19.87
N ASP A 419 12.13 31.41 -21.10
CA ASP A 419 13.18 30.78 -21.92
C ASP A 419 13.00 29.25 -22.08
N GLY A 420 11.75 28.76 -22.06
CA GLY A 420 11.43 27.33 -22.19
C GLY A 420 11.51 26.54 -20.87
N HIS A 421 11.75 27.22 -19.75
CA HIS A 421 11.82 26.61 -18.41
C HIS A 421 10.68 27.13 -17.53
N GLU A 422 10.04 26.23 -16.79
CA GLU A 422 8.95 26.57 -15.89
C GLU A 422 9.46 27.25 -14.61
N TYR A 423 8.68 28.21 -14.11
CA TYR A 423 8.91 28.85 -12.84
C TYR A 423 7.65 28.88 -11.97
N VAL A 424 7.87 29.00 -10.65
CA VAL A 424 6.82 29.18 -9.66
C VAL A 424 6.98 30.51 -8.93
N ASP A 425 5.86 31.16 -8.66
CA ASP A 425 5.77 32.28 -7.74
C ASP A 425 5.34 31.76 -6.36
N LEU A 426 6.24 31.81 -5.36
CA LEU A 426 5.93 31.41 -3.98
C LEU A 426 5.33 32.55 -3.13
N GLY A 427 5.02 33.70 -3.74
CA GLY A 427 4.46 34.85 -3.03
C GLY A 427 5.46 35.50 -2.07
N LEU A 428 6.75 35.42 -2.38
CA LEU A 428 7.81 35.99 -1.55
C LEU A 428 7.77 37.52 -1.58
N PRO A 429 8.15 38.21 -0.48
CA PRO A 429 8.23 39.67 -0.45
C PRO A 429 9.14 40.28 -1.53
N SER A 430 10.22 39.58 -1.92
CA SER A 430 11.09 40.00 -3.03
C SER A 430 10.43 39.93 -4.41
N GLY A 431 9.30 39.23 -4.53
CA GLY A 431 8.66 38.91 -5.81
C GLY A 431 9.45 37.93 -6.68
N LYS A 432 10.51 37.28 -6.14
CA LYS A 432 11.35 36.35 -6.90
C LYS A 432 10.59 35.10 -7.33
N LEU A 433 10.80 34.73 -8.59
CA LEU A 433 10.26 33.53 -9.22
C LEU A 433 11.35 32.45 -9.26
N TRP A 434 10.99 31.22 -8.91
CA TRP A 434 11.92 30.10 -8.74
C TRP A 434 11.73 29.05 -9.83
N ALA A 435 12.82 28.50 -10.36
CA ALA A 435 12.75 27.38 -11.30
C ALA A 435 12.04 26.17 -10.67
N THR A 436 11.22 25.46 -11.45
CA THR A 436 10.58 24.22 -10.96
C THR A 436 11.53 23.01 -11.00
N THR A 437 12.64 23.06 -11.75
CA THR A 437 13.65 21.99 -11.82
C THR A 437 15.07 22.48 -11.50
N ASN A 438 15.96 21.56 -11.10
CA ASN A 438 17.39 21.83 -11.00
C ASN A 438 17.98 22.05 -12.40
N LEU A 439 19.09 22.77 -12.47
CA LEU A 439 19.88 22.88 -13.70
C LEU A 439 20.27 21.48 -14.22
N ASP A 440 20.22 21.27 -15.53
CA ASP A 440 20.38 19.98 -16.22
C ASP A 440 19.37 18.88 -15.84
N CYS A 441 18.14 19.25 -15.47
CA CYS A 441 17.15 18.30 -14.99
C CYS A 441 15.78 18.42 -15.68
N PRO A 442 15.21 17.31 -16.19
CA PRO A 442 13.91 17.34 -16.86
C PRO A 442 12.71 17.32 -15.90
N THR A 443 12.91 16.95 -14.62
CA THR A 443 11.81 16.84 -13.64
C THR A 443 12.15 17.53 -12.31
N PRO A 444 11.15 18.03 -11.56
CA PRO A 444 11.37 18.73 -10.29
C PRO A 444 12.10 17.93 -9.21
N GLU A 445 11.84 16.63 -9.15
CA GLU A 445 12.32 15.70 -8.13
C GLU A 445 13.70 15.10 -8.38
N SER A 446 14.18 15.16 -9.62
CA SER A 446 15.48 14.62 -9.99
C SER A 446 16.63 15.57 -9.57
N TYR A 447 17.82 15.01 -9.27
CA TYR A 447 18.93 15.77 -8.66
C TYR A 447 19.55 16.84 -9.54
N GLY A 448 19.50 16.70 -10.86
CA GLY A 448 20.13 17.60 -11.81
C GLY A 448 21.66 17.49 -11.84
N GLY A 449 22.30 18.46 -12.49
CA GLY A 449 23.75 18.54 -12.60
C GLY A 449 24.42 19.02 -11.30
N TYR A 450 25.66 18.58 -11.07
CA TYR A 450 26.49 19.04 -9.95
C TYR A 450 27.57 20.00 -10.46
N PHE A 451 27.60 21.21 -9.90
CA PHE A 451 28.46 22.27 -10.38
C PHE A 451 29.46 22.73 -9.32
N MET A 452 30.65 23.09 -9.77
CA MET A 452 31.64 23.80 -8.94
C MET A 452 31.31 25.30 -8.93
N TYR A 453 31.46 25.95 -7.76
CA TYR A 453 31.01 27.33 -7.49
C TYR A 453 31.45 28.40 -8.50
N GLY A 454 32.56 28.23 -9.22
CA GLY A 454 33.00 29.16 -10.27
C GLY A 454 32.38 28.91 -11.65
N ASN A 455 32.04 27.65 -11.97
CA ASN A 455 31.64 27.24 -13.32
C ASN A 455 30.13 27.31 -13.55
N MET A 456 29.36 27.37 -12.46
CA MET A 456 27.91 27.38 -12.51
C MET A 456 27.31 28.64 -13.14
N ASN A 457 27.90 29.83 -12.93
CA ASN A 457 27.31 31.09 -13.42
C ASN A 457 27.34 31.21 -14.94
N SER A 458 28.48 30.91 -15.57
CA SER A 458 28.63 30.93 -17.02
C SER A 458 27.79 29.85 -17.69
N TYR A 459 27.68 28.68 -17.06
CA TYR A 459 26.91 27.55 -17.57
C TYR A 459 25.41 27.77 -17.46
N ALA A 460 24.91 28.25 -16.32
CA ALA A 460 23.50 28.60 -16.17
C ALA A 460 23.04 29.63 -17.20
N THR A 461 23.89 30.63 -17.48
CA THR A 461 23.60 31.66 -18.50
C THR A 461 23.61 31.07 -19.92
N SER A 462 24.49 30.11 -20.22
CA SER A 462 24.55 29.50 -21.56
C SER A 462 23.38 28.57 -21.83
N GLU A 463 22.97 27.78 -20.83
CA GLU A 463 21.93 26.76 -20.99
C GLU A 463 20.51 27.34 -20.88
N TRP A 464 20.26 28.19 -19.88
CA TRP A 464 18.89 28.66 -19.57
C TRP A 464 18.66 30.12 -19.99
N GLY A 465 19.70 30.83 -20.43
CA GLY A 465 19.61 32.20 -20.93
C GLY A 465 19.86 33.27 -19.86
N THR A 466 19.93 34.54 -20.31
CA THR A 466 20.34 35.67 -19.46
C THR A 466 19.29 36.13 -18.45
N ASN A 467 18.07 35.60 -18.53
CA ASN A 467 16.97 35.93 -17.62
C ASN A 467 17.00 35.10 -16.33
N TRP A 468 17.80 34.04 -16.29
CA TRP A 468 17.97 33.19 -15.11
C TRP A 468 19.28 33.52 -14.38
N GLU A 469 19.27 33.40 -13.06
CA GLU A 469 20.46 33.55 -12.24
C GLU A 469 20.50 32.58 -11.06
N ILE A 470 21.70 32.37 -10.52
CA ILE A 470 21.90 31.57 -9.32
C ILE A 470 21.45 32.38 -8.09
N PRO A 471 20.71 31.76 -7.15
CA PRO A 471 20.25 32.45 -5.95
C PRO A 471 21.40 32.97 -5.10
N THR A 472 21.21 34.10 -4.44
CA THR A 472 22.10 34.57 -3.38
C THR A 472 21.84 33.83 -2.07
N LYS A 473 22.71 34.07 -1.08
CA LYS A 473 22.47 33.70 0.31
C LYS A 473 21.13 34.25 0.82
N GLU A 474 20.87 35.52 0.54
CA GLU A 474 19.66 36.22 0.98
C GLU A 474 18.39 35.60 0.38
N ASP A 475 18.44 35.10 -0.86
CA ASP A 475 17.32 34.43 -1.51
C ASP A 475 16.91 33.15 -0.76
N TYR A 476 17.88 32.34 -0.35
CA TYR A 476 17.59 31.15 0.45
C TYR A 476 17.20 31.50 1.90
N GLU A 477 17.76 32.55 2.48
CA GLU A 477 17.30 33.06 3.80
C GLU A 477 15.85 33.56 3.75
N GLU A 478 15.42 34.13 2.62
CA GLU A 478 14.03 34.53 2.40
C GLU A 478 13.10 33.31 2.34
N LEU A 479 13.46 32.25 1.59
CA LEU A 479 12.69 30.99 1.61
C LEU A 479 12.61 30.39 3.02
N LEU A 480 13.71 30.37 3.77
CA LEU A 480 13.74 29.85 5.15
C LEU A 480 12.86 30.66 6.10
N ARG A 481 12.60 31.93 5.78
CA ARG A 481 11.84 32.85 6.63
C ARG A 481 10.35 32.86 6.31
N TYR A 482 9.98 32.78 5.03
CA TYR A 482 8.59 32.99 4.56
C TYR A 482 7.92 31.75 3.99
N CYS A 483 8.64 30.64 3.81
CA CYS A 483 8.04 29.39 3.36
C CYS A 483 7.95 28.36 4.48
N THR A 484 6.96 27.48 4.36
CA THR A 484 6.88 26.25 5.16
C THR A 484 7.72 25.17 4.48
N TRP A 485 8.59 24.52 5.24
CA TRP A 485 9.49 23.47 4.76
C TRP A 485 9.07 22.12 5.32
N THR A 486 8.53 21.25 4.47
CA THR A 486 8.09 19.90 4.87
C THR A 486 8.97 18.85 4.21
N TRP A 487 9.67 18.07 5.01
CA TRP A 487 10.43 16.93 4.50
C TRP A 487 9.47 15.90 3.92
N SER A 488 9.68 15.54 2.66
CA SER A 488 8.77 14.69 1.88
C SER A 488 9.53 13.88 0.84
N SER A 489 8.85 12.90 0.24
CA SER A 489 9.40 12.08 -0.82
C SER A 489 8.51 12.16 -2.05
N ILE A 490 9.12 12.42 -3.21
CA ILE A 490 8.47 12.29 -4.52
C ILE A 490 9.14 11.13 -5.24
N GLY A 491 8.42 10.02 -5.36
CA GLY A 491 8.98 8.76 -5.85
C GLY A 491 10.13 8.27 -4.97
N VAL A 492 11.32 8.11 -5.56
CA VAL A 492 12.55 7.65 -4.86
C VAL A 492 13.41 8.80 -4.31
N PHE A 493 12.98 10.05 -4.51
CA PHE A 493 13.75 11.24 -4.16
C PHE A 493 13.18 11.86 -2.88
N ASN A 494 13.99 11.87 -1.83
CA ASN A 494 13.71 12.62 -0.61
C ASN A 494 14.11 14.07 -0.79
N GLY A 495 13.42 14.98 -0.11
CA GLY A 495 13.72 16.40 -0.18
C GLY A 495 12.77 17.22 0.66
N TYR A 496 12.74 18.52 0.38
CA TYR A 496 11.80 19.44 1.00
C TYR A 496 10.77 19.92 -0.01
N THR A 497 9.49 19.81 0.34
CA THR A 497 8.44 20.61 -0.28
C THR A 497 8.42 21.97 0.41
N VAL A 498 8.71 23.02 -0.36
CA VAL A 498 8.81 24.41 0.08
C VAL A 498 7.55 25.12 -0.38
N THR A 499 6.68 25.49 0.56
CA THR A 499 5.36 26.08 0.28
C THR A 499 5.32 27.53 0.72
N GLY A 500 5.00 28.44 -0.19
CA GLY A 500 4.82 29.86 0.07
C GLY A 500 3.47 30.19 0.71
N GLU A 501 3.34 31.41 1.24
CA GLU A 501 2.08 31.88 1.86
C GLU A 501 0.91 31.91 0.87
N ASN A 502 1.19 32.05 -0.43
CA ASN A 502 0.17 32.01 -1.48
C ASN A 502 -0.33 30.59 -1.82
N GLY A 503 0.20 29.56 -1.15
CA GLY A 503 -0.16 28.16 -1.36
C GLY A 503 0.57 27.47 -2.52
N ASN A 504 1.38 28.18 -3.30
CA ASN A 504 2.22 27.58 -4.32
C ASN A 504 3.43 26.90 -3.67
N SER A 505 3.91 25.82 -4.28
CA SER A 505 5.01 25.02 -3.74
C SER A 505 6.03 24.63 -4.81
N LEU A 506 7.28 24.43 -4.38
CA LEU A 506 8.31 23.74 -5.17
C LEU A 506 8.98 22.64 -4.35
N PHE A 507 9.54 21.65 -5.04
CA PHE A 507 10.31 20.59 -4.40
C PHE A 507 11.81 20.77 -4.61
N LEU A 508 12.57 20.75 -3.52
CA LEU A 508 14.04 20.74 -3.52
C LEU A 508 14.53 19.34 -3.12
N PRO A 509 15.01 18.52 -4.06
CA PRO A 509 15.52 17.20 -3.73
C PRO A 509 16.81 17.27 -2.91
N ALA A 510 16.97 16.31 -2.00
CA ALA A 510 18.16 16.06 -1.20
C ALA A 510 19.25 15.39 -2.04
N ALA A 511 19.72 16.11 -3.06
CA ALA A 511 20.72 15.63 -4.01
C ALA A 511 22.12 15.46 -3.40
N GLY A 512 22.35 15.93 -2.18
CA GLY A 512 23.69 15.89 -1.60
C GLY A 512 24.70 16.71 -2.43
N CYS A 513 25.97 16.33 -2.35
CA CYS A 513 27.06 16.94 -3.09
C CYS A 513 28.02 15.87 -3.63
N VAL A 514 28.90 16.25 -4.55
CA VAL A 514 29.98 15.38 -5.05
C VAL A 514 31.31 16.00 -4.68
N LEU A 515 32.21 15.22 -4.09
CA LEU A 515 33.56 15.67 -3.75
C LEU A 515 34.51 15.55 -4.95
N MET A 516 35.58 16.34 -4.96
CA MET A 516 36.69 16.14 -5.89
C MET A 516 37.19 14.70 -5.83
N GLY A 517 37.14 14.00 -6.98
CA GLY A 517 37.38 12.56 -7.08
C GLY A 517 36.13 11.73 -7.41
N GLY A 518 34.95 12.36 -7.45
CA GLY A 518 33.70 11.75 -7.96
C GLY A 518 32.83 11.08 -6.89
N SER A 519 33.22 11.15 -5.62
CA SER A 519 32.46 10.54 -4.52
C SER A 519 31.23 11.38 -4.16
N SER A 520 30.03 10.85 -4.39
CA SER A 520 28.75 11.45 -3.94
C SER A 520 28.59 11.32 -2.43
N GLN A 521 28.08 12.36 -1.77
CA GLN A 521 27.83 12.44 -0.34
C GLN A 521 26.41 12.95 -0.09
N GLY A 522 25.68 12.32 0.83
CA GLY A 522 24.41 12.84 1.33
C GLY A 522 23.22 12.77 0.35
N ALA A 523 23.32 12.06 -0.77
CA ALA A 523 22.17 11.83 -1.64
C ALA A 523 21.01 11.19 -0.84
N ASN A 524 19.78 11.62 -1.10
CA ASN A 524 18.54 11.26 -0.38
C ASN A 524 18.50 11.56 1.12
N SER A 525 19.51 12.24 1.67
CA SER A 525 19.62 12.50 3.12
C SER A 525 20.04 13.93 3.47
N GLN A 526 20.66 14.65 2.52
CA GLN A 526 21.17 15.99 2.71
C GLN A 526 20.84 16.89 1.52
N ILE A 527 20.41 18.11 1.82
CA ILE A 527 20.27 19.21 0.86
C ILE A 527 21.60 19.96 0.85
N TYR A 528 22.20 20.17 -0.32
CA TYR A 528 23.31 21.10 -0.54
C TYR A 528 23.05 21.86 -1.84
N TYR A 529 22.83 23.17 -1.80
CA TYR A 529 22.60 23.99 -3.00
C TYR A 529 23.46 25.21 -3.01
N TRP A 530 24.27 25.37 -4.07
CA TRP A 530 25.11 26.55 -4.18
C TRP A 530 24.29 27.84 -4.22
N THR A 531 24.80 28.86 -3.53
CA THR A 531 24.42 30.26 -3.78
C THR A 531 25.51 30.92 -4.63
N LYS A 532 25.25 32.07 -5.25
CA LYS A 532 26.31 32.89 -5.88
C LYS A 532 27.06 33.81 -4.88
N THR A 533 26.72 33.74 -3.59
CA THR A 533 27.29 34.62 -2.56
C THR A 533 28.58 34.01 -2.00
N ALA A 534 29.69 34.71 -2.21
CA ALA A 534 30.99 34.30 -1.67
C ALA A 534 31.05 34.48 -0.16
N SER A 535 31.85 33.67 0.53
CA SER A 535 32.09 33.85 1.96
C SER A 535 32.82 35.17 2.20
N SER A 536 32.25 36.01 3.06
CA SER A 536 32.87 37.25 3.51
C SER A 536 33.96 37.04 4.55
N THR A 537 34.06 35.84 5.12
CA THR A 537 34.94 35.53 6.26
C THR A 537 36.12 34.62 5.91
N MET A 538 36.01 33.82 4.84
CA MET A 538 37.05 32.85 4.46
C MET A 538 37.28 32.86 2.95
N ALA A 539 38.54 33.01 2.54
CA ALA A 539 38.94 32.93 1.14
C ALA A 539 38.67 31.51 0.58
N ASN A 540 38.26 31.43 -0.70
CA ASN A 540 37.93 30.18 -1.41
C ASN A 540 36.74 29.41 -0.81
N MET A 541 35.82 30.11 -0.16
CA MET A 541 34.57 29.52 0.33
C MET A 541 33.37 30.31 -0.17
N ALA A 542 32.23 29.63 -0.26
CA ALA A 542 30.96 30.25 -0.60
C ALA A 542 29.81 29.65 0.20
N TYR A 543 28.73 30.43 0.34
CA TYR A 543 27.55 29.98 1.05
C TYR A 543 26.74 29.00 0.21
N MET A 544 26.13 28.04 0.89
CA MET A 544 25.13 27.14 0.30
C MET A 544 23.95 26.94 1.26
N LEU A 545 22.79 26.64 0.72
CA LEU A 545 21.70 26.03 1.48
C LEU A 545 22.14 24.61 1.85
N SER A 546 22.10 24.28 3.13
CA SER A 546 22.53 23.00 3.66
C SER A 546 21.58 22.49 4.73
N GLY A 547 21.31 21.18 4.75
CA GLY A 547 20.42 20.62 5.75
C GLY A 547 20.20 19.12 5.60
N ASN A 548 19.42 18.57 6.52
CA ASN A 548 18.86 17.21 6.49
C ASN A 548 17.41 17.27 6.98
N SER A 549 16.73 16.13 7.10
CA SER A 549 15.32 16.06 7.53
C SER A 549 14.99 16.79 8.84
N SER A 550 15.97 17.01 9.71
CA SER A 550 15.78 17.59 11.04
C SER A 550 16.14 19.07 11.12
N SER A 551 16.97 19.59 10.21
CA SER A 551 17.37 20.99 10.23
C SER A 551 17.92 21.48 8.88
N ILE A 552 17.63 22.74 8.55
CA ILE A 552 18.07 23.38 7.30
C ILE A 552 18.52 24.83 7.55
N ASN A 553 19.57 25.26 6.84
CA ASN A 553 20.19 26.58 7.02
C ASN A 553 20.95 27.04 5.76
N ALA A 554 20.96 28.35 5.47
CA ALA A 554 21.68 28.97 4.37
C ALA A 554 23.04 29.64 4.76
N ASN A 555 23.54 29.41 5.98
CA ASN A 555 24.70 30.13 6.53
C ASN A 555 26.04 29.39 6.53
N ILE A 556 26.12 28.18 5.98
CA ILE A 556 27.36 27.40 6.03
C ILE A 556 28.20 27.67 4.78
N ALA A 557 29.44 28.13 4.99
CA ALA A 557 30.41 28.31 3.94
C ALA A 557 31.12 26.97 3.64
N TYR A 558 31.28 26.62 2.35
CA TYR A 558 31.98 25.41 1.91
C TYR A 558 33.13 25.75 0.99
N ASN A 559 34.16 24.90 0.99
CA ASN A 559 35.33 25.05 0.12
C ASN A 559 34.93 24.84 -1.34
N THR A 560 35.07 25.92 -2.12
CA THR A 560 34.62 26.02 -3.51
C THR A 560 35.45 25.17 -4.47
N SER A 561 36.66 24.78 -4.06
CA SER A 561 37.59 24.04 -4.92
C SER A 561 37.38 22.54 -4.85
N ILE A 562 36.68 22.00 -3.84
CA ILE A 562 36.61 20.55 -3.58
C ILE A 562 35.20 19.95 -3.66
N THR A 563 34.17 20.77 -3.89
CA THR A 563 32.77 20.35 -3.81
C THR A 563 31.97 20.78 -5.04
N TYR A 564 31.21 19.85 -5.60
CA TYR A 564 30.18 20.09 -6.61
C TYR A 564 28.81 19.94 -5.97
N ALA A 565 27.89 20.86 -6.21
CA ALA A 565 26.54 20.82 -5.66
C ALA A 565 25.50 21.20 -6.73
N PRO A 566 24.24 20.75 -6.60
CA PRO A 566 23.16 21.19 -7.49
C PRO A 566 22.91 22.69 -7.38
N VAL A 567 22.25 23.21 -8.41
CA VAL A 567 21.86 24.61 -8.55
C VAL A 567 20.38 24.67 -8.95
N ARG A 568 19.60 25.46 -8.22
CA ARG A 568 18.21 25.81 -8.52
C ARG A 568 18.18 27.29 -8.90
N LEU A 569 17.78 27.64 -10.12
CA LEU A 569 17.84 29.02 -10.62
C LEU A 569 16.62 29.84 -10.17
N VAL A 570 16.79 31.17 -10.18
CA VAL A 570 15.73 32.17 -9.99
C VAL A 570 15.70 33.13 -11.16
N VAL A 571 14.55 33.76 -11.40
CA VAL A 571 14.39 34.78 -12.44
C VAL A 571 15.06 36.08 -12.00
N LYS A 572 15.97 36.59 -12.83
CA LYS A 572 16.84 37.74 -12.55
C LYS A 572 16.12 39.09 -12.54
N ASN A 573 15.06 39.25 -13.34
CA ASN A 573 14.29 40.49 -13.42
C ASN A 573 12.80 40.21 -13.70
N THR A 574 12.01 40.18 -12.64
CA THR A 574 10.61 39.69 -12.62
C THR A 574 9.64 40.57 -13.41
N THR A 575 9.99 41.84 -13.65
CA THR A 575 9.16 42.78 -14.41
C THR A 575 9.14 42.52 -15.92
N ASN A 576 10.18 41.88 -16.51
CA ASN A 576 10.25 41.58 -17.95
C ASN A 576 9.70 40.19 -18.33
N ALA A 577 9.62 39.25 -17.38
CA ALA A 577 9.13 37.89 -17.64
C ALA A 577 7.61 37.85 -17.93
N ILE A 578 6.85 38.77 -17.33
CA ILE A 578 5.39 38.90 -17.51
C ILE A 578 5.03 39.49 -18.89
N GLU A 579 5.91 40.29 -19.51
CA GLU A 579 5.67 40.89 -20.83
C GLU A 579 6.03 39.96 -22.01
N GLN A 580 6.98 39.02 -21.85
CA GLN A 580 7.42 38.14 -22.95
C GLN A 580 6.56 36.87 -23.16
N THR A 581 5.75 36.46 -22.19
CA THR A 581 4.85 35.29 -22.31
C THR A 581 3.70 35.50 -23.32
N VAL A 582 3.51 36.74 -23.81
CA VAL A 582 2.37 37.12 -24.65
C VAL A 582 2.63 36.90 -26.16
N ASN A 583 3.87 36.71 -26.64
CA ASN A 583 4.22 37.03 -28.03
C ASN A 583 4.95 35.98 -28.90
N VAL A 584 4.75 34.65 -28.75
CA VAL A 584 5.31 33.66 -29.71
C VAL A 584 4.24 32.72 -30.26
N GLN A 585 3.79 32.97 -31.51
CA GLN A 585 3.03 32.02 -32.33
C GLN A 585 4.01 31.09 -33.09
N THR A 586 3.81 29.77 -33.02
CA THR A 586 4.52 28.77 -33.85
C THR A 586 3.64 28.31 -35.03
N ILE A 587 4.25 28.19 -36.21
CA ILE A 587 3.58 27.82 -37.48
C ILE A 587 3.28 26.31 -37.51
N GLU A 588 2.01 25.94 -37.68
CA GLU A 588 1.51 24.55 -37.66
C GLU A 588 1.82 23.75 -38.96
N LYS A 589 2.23 22.48 -38.83
CA LYS A 589 2.38 21.51 -39.94
C LYS A 589 1.59 20.22 -39.69
N ASN A 590 1.20 19.52 -40.75
CA ASN A 590 0.43 18.26 -40.67
C ASN A 590 1.35 17.05 -40.44
N VAL A 591 1.03 16.18 -39.48
CA VAL A 591 1.92 15.06 -39.06
C VAL A 591 1.27 13.68 -39.25
N ALA A 592 -0.06 13.54 -39.15
CA ALA A 592 -0.74 12.27 -39.39
C ALA A 592 -2.22 12.42 -39.76
N ILE A 593 -2.82 11.40 -40.39
CA ILE A 593 -4.24 11.39 -40.82
C ILE A 593 -4.91 10.12 -40.28
N TYR A 594 -6.15 10.26 -39.82
CA TYR A 594 -6.97 9.22 -39.22
C TYR A 594 -8.40 9.28 -39.80
N ASP A 595 -9.13 8.17 -39.75
CA ASP A 595 -10.57 8.18 -39.98
C ASP A 595 -11.34 8.54 -38.70
N ILE A 596 -12.66 8.66 -38.81
CA ILE A 596 -13.54 9.06 -37.70
C ILE A 596 -13.56 8.06 -36.54
N ASN A 597 -13.05 6.83 -36.75
CA ASN A 597 -12.96 5.80 -35.72
C ASN A 597 -11.54 5.74 -35.12
N GLY A 598 -10.67 6.71 -35.42
CA GLY A 598 -9.32 6.79 -34.87
C GLY A 598 -8.29 5.90 -35.56
N ILE A 599 -8.63 5.27 -36.70
CA ILE A 599 -7.68 4.39 -37.41
C ILE A 599 -6.80 5.23 -38.34
N LYS A 600 -5.47 5.11 -38.18
CA LYS A 600 -4.48 5.84 -38.98
C LYS A 600 -4.57 5.47 -40.47
N GLN A 601 -4.65 6.48 -41.33
CA GLN A 601 -4.79 6.34 -42.78
C GLN A 601 -3.50 6.74 -43.50
N VAL A 602 -3.18 6.03 -44.59
CA VAL A 602 -1.99 6.27 -45.40
C VAL A 602 -2.17 7.47 -46.34
N LYS A 603 -3.42 7.84 -46.64
CA LYS A 603 -3.80 9.02 -47.43
C LYS A 603 -5.21 9.48 -47.08
N GLN A 604 -5.54 10.73 -47.38
CA GLN A 604 -6.88 11.26 -47.17
C GLN A 604 -7.90 10.54 -48.08
N LYS A 605 -9.10 10.30 -47.56
CA LYS A 605 -10.21 9.64 -48.29
C LYS A 605 -11.38 10.60 -48.47
N LYS A 606 -12.24 10.32 -49.45
CA LYS A 606 -13.48 11.07 -49.67
C LYS A 606 -14.37 10.95 -48.43
N GLY A 607 -14.86 12.07 -47.91
CA GLY A 607 -15.55 12.15 -46.63
C GLY A 607 -14.72 12.80 -45.52
N ILE A 608 -15.05 12.50 -44.26
CA ILE A 608 -14.46 13.12 -43.07
C ILE A 608 -13.14 12.43 -42.73
N ASN A 609 -12.08 13.23 -42.58
CA ASN A 609 -10.77 12.79 -42.11
C ASN A 609 -10.38 13.62 -40.88
N LEU A 610 -9.66 13.02 -39.94
CA LEU A 610 -9.08 13.68 -38.77
C LEU A 610 -7.57 13.82 -39.00
N MET A 611 -7.03 15.03 -38.86
CA MET A 611 -5.63 15.33 -39.18
C MET A 611 -4.91 15.86 -37.94
N LYS A 612 -3.87 15.15 -37.49
CA LYS A 612 -3.05 15.55 -36.37
C LYS A 612 -2.00 16.57 -36.81
N MET A 613 -1.95 17.69 -36.12
CA MET A 613 -1.06 18.83 -36.34
C MET A 613 0.18 18.74 -35.44
N SER A 614 1.24 19.44 -35.82
CA SER A 614 2.54 19.44 -35.11
C SER A 614 2.49 20.05 -33.71
N ASN A 615 1.45 20.84 -33.40
CA ASN A 615 1.18 21.37 -32.07
C ASN A 615 0.25 20.46 -31.24
N GLY A 616 0.09 19.19 -31.63
CA GLY A 616 -0.73 18.21 -30.93
C GLY A 616 -2.23 18.29 -31.23
N THR A 617 -2.70 19.39 -31.81
CA THR A 617 -4.13 19.57 -32.15
C THR A 617 -4.58 18.64 -33.28
N THR A 618 -5.89 18.37 -33.36
CA THR A 618 -6.48 17.57 -34.44
C THR A 618 -7.49 18.40 -35.22
N LYS A 619 -7.30 18.52 -36.55
CA LYS A 619 -8.21 19.23 -37.47
C LYS A 619 -9.08 18.25 -38.25
N LYS A 620 -10.37 18.52 -38.31
CA LYS A 620 -11.32 17.80 -39.17
C LYS A 620 -11.27 18.36 -40.59
N ILE A 621 -10.98 17.50 -41.58
CA ILE A 621 -10.89 17.87 -43.00
C ILE A 621 -11.93 17.06 -43.78
N ILE A 622 -12.76 17.77 -44.54
CA ILE A 622 -13.81 17.17 -45.37
C ILE A 622 -13.36 17.25 -46.81
N ILE A 623 -13.14 16.09 -47.44
CA ILE A 623 -12.79 16.00 -48.86
C ILE A 623 -14.05 15.61 -49.63
N LYS A 624 -14.52 16.53 -50.47
CA LYS A 624 -15.76 16.42 -51.24
C LYS A 624 -15.68 15.39 -52.37
#